data_AF-A0A0B1SHI3-F1
#
_entry.id   AF-A0A0B1SHI3-F1
#
_cell.length_a   1.000
_cell.length_b   1.000
_cell.length_c   1.000
_cell.angle_alpha   90.00
_cell.angle_beta   90.00
_cell.angle_gamma   90.00
#
_symmetry.space_group_name_H-M   'P 1'
#
loop_
_entity.id
_entity.type
_entity.pdbx_description
1 polymer ?
#
loop_
_entity_poly.entity_id
_entity_poly.type
_entity_poly.pdbx_seq_one_letter_code
_entity_poly.pdbx_strand_id
1 'polypeptide(L)'
;MEIFWPLDEPSKWIIVNTGGLSYVKVLYDKRNYAALAKQLKADHTVISATDRTMILADAFDFSKTSKLSITTYLDLLLYAEDEMDRMAWQMIHEHVKYIDELIVETPFAHLFKVTIFL
;
A
#
# COMPACT_ATOMS: atom_id res chain seq x y z
N MET A 1 14.05 -15.79 2.37
CA MET A 1 13.57 -16.77 3.36
C MET A 1 12.06 -16.72 3.29
N GLU A 2 11.44 -17.80 2.83
CA GLU A 2 9.98 -17.95 2.90
C GLU A 2 9.66 -18.56 4.26
N ILE A 3 8.65 -18.03 4.95
CA ILE A 3 8.29 -18.51 6.27
C ILE A 3 6.81 -18.90 6.24
N PHE A 4 6.50 -20.09 6.76
CA PHE A 4 5.17 -20.65 6.81
C PHE A 4 4.68 -20.67 8.27
N TRP A 5 3.68 -19.84 8.58
CA TRP A 5 2.99 -19.90 9.87
C TRP A 5 1.66 -20.62 9.69
N PRO A 6 1.44 -21.75 10.39
CA PRO A 6 0.11 -22.31 10.48
C PRO A 6 -0.78 -21.31 11.24
N LEU A 7 -1.89 -20.90 10.61
CA LEU A 7 -2.89 -20.07 11.27
C LEU A 7 -3.86 -20.99 12.01
N ASP A 8 -4.05 -20.73 13.31
CA ASP A 8 -4.99 -21.51 14.14
C ASP A 8 -6.45 -21.26 13.73
N GLU A 9 -6.74 -20.08 13.14
CA GLU A 9 -8.05 -19.70 12.62
C GLU A 9 -7.93 -19.12 11.20
N PRO A 10 -8.96 -19.27 10.34
CA PRO A 10 -8.97 -18.67 9.02
C PRO A 10 -8.95 -17.14 9.12
N SER A 11 -7.80 -16.53 8.82
CA SER A 11 -7.67 -15.08 8.72
C SER A 11 -7.97 -14.58 7.30
N LYS A 12 -8.53 -13.37 7.20
CA LYS A 12 -8.77 -12.69 5.92
C LYS A 12 -7.47 -12.12 5.34
N TRP A 13 -6.59 -11.62 6.20
CA TRP A 13 -5.29 -11.04 5.82
C TRP A 13 -4.27 -11.25 6.95
N ILE A 14 -2.99 -11.17 6.62
CA ILE A 14 -1.87 -11.20 7.55
C ILE A 14 -1.00 -9.97 7.32
N ILE A 15 -0.54 -9.37 8.41
CA ILE A 15 0.48 -8.32 8.41
C ILE A 15 1.67 -8.86 9.20
N VAL A 16 2.84 -8.75 8.60
CA VAL A 16 4.12 -9.16 9.21
C VAL A 16 4.94 -7.90 9.45
N ASN A 17 5.87 -7.97 10.42
CA ASN A 17 6.69 -6.84 10.84
C ASN A 17 5.86 -5.68 11.42
N THR A 18 4.85 -6.01 12.23
CA THR A 18 3.97 -5.02 12.84
C THR A 18 4.75 -4.05 13.74
N GLY A 19 4.37 -2.79 13.70
CA GLY A 19 5.08 -1.70 14.39
C GLY A 19 6.45 -1.36 13.79
N GLY A 20 6.86 -2.01 12.71
CA GLY A 20 8.11 -1.69 12.00
C GLY A 20 9.39 -1.94 12.77
N LEU A 21 9.39 -2.95 13.63
CA LEU A 21 10.50 -3.23 14.54
C LEU A 21 11.74 -3.79 13.82
N SER A 22 11.54 -4.42 12.66
CA SER A 22 12.63 -5.03 11.88
C SER A 22 12.94 -4.21 10.62
N TYR A 23 14.22 -4.14 10.25
CA TYR A 23 14.69 -3.49 9.02
C TYR A 23 14.55 -4.42 7.80
N VAL A 24 13.31 -4.82 7.50
CA VAL A 24 12.97 -5.72 6.39
C VAL A 24 11.73 -5.22 5.66
N LYS A 25 11.66 -5.51 4.36
CA LYS A 25 10.47 -5.28 3.54
C LYS A 25 9.64 -6.55 3.42
N VAL A 26 8.32 -6.44 3.49
CA VAL A 26 7.42 -7.60 3.40
C VAL A 26 6.70 -7.61 2.05
N LEU A 27 6.99 -8.63 1.24
CA LEU A 27 6.29 -8.88 -0.01
C LEU A 27 5.22 -9.94 0.22
N TYR A 28 3.95 -9.55 0.11
CA TYR A 28 2.82 -10.46 0.24
C TYR A 28 2.41 -11.10 -1.09
N ASP A 29 1.62 -12.17 -1.02
CA ASP A 29 0.97 -12.71 -2.21
C ASP A 29 -0.25 -11.87 -2.64
N LYS A 30 -0.78 -12.18 -3.84
CA LYS A 30 -1.92 -11.46 -4.42
C LYS A 30 -3.19 -11.56 -3.57
N ARG A 31 -3.43 -12.68 -2.88
CA ARG A 31 -4.64 -12.88 -2.07
C ARG A 31 -4.60 -11.98 -0.84
N ASN A 32 -3.45 -11.91 -0.19
CA ASN A 32 -3.27 -11.05 0.97
C ASN A 32 -3.35 -9.58 0.60
N TYR A 33 -2.74 -9.14 -0.52
CA TYR A 33 -2.87 -7.76 -0.97
C TYR A 33 -4.33 -7.37 -1.28
N ALA A 34 -5.10 -8.25 -1.95
CA ALA A 34 -6.50 -7.99 -2.22
C ALA A 34 -7.33 -7.88 -0.93
N ALA A 35 -7.04 -8.72 0.07
CA ALA A 35 -7.70 -8.67 1.37
C ALA A 35 -7.31 -7.42 2.18
N LEU A 36 -6.04 -6.99 2.13
CA LEU A 36 -5.58 -5.75 2.74
C LEU A 36 -6.22 -4.53 2.08
N ALA A 37 -6.24 -4.44 0.74
CA ALA A 37 -6.90 -3.35 0.03
C ALA A 37 -8.38 -3.24 0.41
N LYS A 38 -9.08 -4.38 0.51
CA LYS A 38 -10.47 -4.42 0.97
C LYS A 38 -10.61 -3.95 2.42
N GLN A 39 -9.71 -4.35 3.32
CA GLN A 39 -9.74 -3.92 4.71
C GLN A 39 -9.50 -2.42 4.82
N LEU A 40 -8.45 -1.91 4.17
CA LEU A 40 -8.09 -0.49 4.18
C LEU A 40 -9.25 0.39 3.71
N LYS A 41 -9.89 0.02 2.59
CA LYS A 41 -11.05 0.76 2.07
C LYS A 41 -12.30 0.65 2.94
N ALA A 42 -12.50 -0.46 3.65
CA ALA A 42 -13.68 -0.66 4.49
C ALA A 42 -13.54 0.01 5.85
N ASP A 43 -12.37 -0.14 6.48
CA ASP A 43 -11.98 0.47 7.75
C ASP A 43 -10.46 0.34 7.93
N HIS A 44 -9.73 1.37 7.52
CA HIS A 44 -8.28 1.42 7.66
C HIS A 44 -7.83 1.53 9.13
N THR A 45 -8.69 1.93 10.07
CA THR A 45 -8.31 2.15 11.47
C THR A 45 -8.08 0.86 12.25
N VAL A 46 -8.57 -0.27 11.74
CA VAL A 46 -8.27 -1.63 12.26
C VAL A 46 -6.77 -1.96 12.15
N ILE A 47 -6.09 -1.40 11.16
CA ILE A 47 -4.64 -1.56 10.95
C ILE A 47 -3.95 -0.32 11.52
N SER A 48 -2.88 -0.48 12.29
CA SER A 48 -2.19 0.68 12.88
C SER A 48 -1.63 1.62 11.80
N ALA A 49 -1.53 2.93 12.09
CA ALA A 49 -0.98 3.89 11.14
C ALA A 49 0.45 3.53 10.69
N THR A 50 1.26 3.02 11.62
CA THR A 50 2.60 2.50 11.32
C THR A 50 2.55 1.35 10.31
N ASP A 51 1.67 0.37 10.52
CA ASP A 51 1.57 -0.79 9.64
C ASP A 51 1.03 -0.39 8.26
N ARG A 52 0.03 0.50 8.19
CA ARG A 52 -0.45 1.05 6.92
C ARG A 52 0.67 1.76 6.16
N THR A 53 1.46 2.55 6.89
CA THR A 53 2.61 3.28 6.33
C THR A 53 3.59 2.29 5.71
N MET A 54 3.95 1.23 6.43
CA MET A 54 4.89 0.23 5.95
C MET A 54 4.37 -0.60 4.79
N ILE A 55 3.09 -1.00 4.82
CA ILE A 55 2.46 -1.74 3.72
C ILE A 55 2.54 -0.94 2.42
N LEU A 56 2.20 0.35 2.46
CA LEU A 56 2.26 1.22 1.29
C LEU A 56 3.71 1.48 0.84
N ALA A 57 4.63 1.74 1.77
CA ALA A 57 6.06 1.94 1.49
C ALA A 57 6.69 0.72 0.79
N ASP A 58 6.45 -0.47 1.33
CA ASP A 58 6.98 -1.70 0.76
C ASP A 58 6.34 -2.03 -0.58
N ALA A 59 5.00 -1.94 -0.68
CA ALA A 59 4.30 -2.18 -1.93
C ALA A 59 4.79 -1.25 -3.05
N PHE A 60 4.98 0.03 -2.76
CA PHE A 60 5.48 0.99 -3.74
C PHE A 60 6.92 0.70 -4.19
N ASP A 61 7.82 0.38 -3.26
CA ASP A 61 9.19 -0.01 -3.60
C ASP A 61 9.24 -1.30 -4.44
N PHE A 62 8.36 -2.26 -4.15
CA PHE A 62 8.23 -3.47 -4.96
C PHE A 62 7.62 -3.18 -6.33
N SER A 63 6.71 -2.22 -6.45
CA SER A 63 6.19 -1.77 -7.74
C SER A 63 7.25 -1.10 -8.61
N LYS A 64 8.10 -0.25 -8.02
CA LYS A 64 9.25 0.37 -8.73
C LYS A 64 10.26 -0.66 -9.25
N THR A 65 10.37 -1.81 -8.59
CA THR A 65 11.30 -2.88 -8.95
C THR A 65 10.64 -4.02 -9.74
N SER A 66 9.40 -3.83 -10.21
CA SER A 66 8.60 -4.83 -10.94
C SER A 66 8.37 -6.14 -10.19
N LYS A 67 8.61 -6.18 -8.87
CA LYS A 67 8.32 -7.32 -8.00
C LYS A 67 6.85 -7.38 -7.59
N LEU A 68 6.14 -6.25 -7.69
CA LEU A 68 4.71 -6.13 -7.48
C LEU A 68 4.10 -5.36 -8.65
N SER A 69 2.89 -5.72 -9.11
CA SER A 69 2.20 -4.91 -10.10
C SER A 69 1.89 -3.53 -9.54
N ILE A 70 2.10 -2.46 -10.34
CA ILE A 70 1.69 -1.11 -9.94
C ILE A 70 0.18 -1.04 -9.67
N THR A 71 -0.63 -1.84 -10.36
CA THR A 71 -2.08 -1.91 -10.12
C THR A 71 -2.39 -2.39 -8.71
N THR A 72 -1.63 -3.34 -8.17
CA THR A 72 -1.80 -3.81 -6.78
C THR A 72 -1.47 -2.73 -5.76
N TYR A 73 -0.43 -1.93 -6.02
CA TYR A 73 -0.14 -0.76 -5.19
C TYR A 73 -1.26 0.30 -5.29
N LEU A 74 -1.74 0.60 -6.49
CA LEU A 74 -2.83 1.56 -6.68
C LEU A 74 -4.12 1.11 -5.99
N ASP A 75 -4.45 -0.19 -6.03
CA ASP A 75 -5.60 -0.75 -5.30
C ASP A 75 -5.48 -0.54 -3.77
N LEU A 76 -4.27 -0.67 -3.22
CA LEU A 76 -4.00 -0.33 -1.81
C LEU A 76 -4.13 1.17 -1.58
N LEU A 77 -3.70 2.01 -2.52
CA LEU A 77 -3.71 3.47 -2.37
C LEU A 77 -5.13 4.06 -2.33
N LEU A 78 -6.14 3.36 -2.83
CA LEU A 78 -7.52 3.85 -2.92
C LEU A 78 -8.18 4.23 -1.58
N TYR A 79 -7.67 3.77 -0.42
CA TYR A 79 -8.21 4.22 0.87
C TYR A 79 -7.68 5.60 1.30
N ALA A 80 -6.68 6.15 0.59
CA ALA A 80 -6.02 7.39 0.99
C ALA A 80 -6.98 8.57 1.20
N GLU A 81 -8.13 8.56 0.53
CA GLU A 81 -9.21 9.54 0.70
C GLU A 81 -9.68 9.67 2.17
N ASP A 82 -9.68 8.56 2.92
CA ASP A 82 -10.13 8.49 4.31
C ASP A 82 -8.97 8.54 5.33
N GLU A 83 -7.71 8.53 4.88
CA GLU A 83 -6.56 8.59 5.78
C GLU A 83 -6.55 9.93 6.54
N MET A 84 -6.07 9.93 7.78
CA MET A 84 -5.93 11.14 8.61
C MET A 84 -4.64 11.15 9.43
N ASP A 85 -3.93 10.03 9.49
CA ASP A 85 -2.62 9.97 10.14
C ASP A 85 -1.58 10.72 9.31
N ARG A 86 -0.85 11.62 9.99
CA ARG A 86 0.12 12.51 9.35
C ARG A 86 1.27 11.74 8.68
N MET A 87 1.75 10.65 9.29
CA MET A 87 2.89 9.89 8.75
C MET A 87 2.47 9.15 7.49
N ALA A 88 1.31 8.48 7.54
CA ALA A 88 0.76 7.79 6.38
C ALA A 88 0.50 8.76 5.22
N TRP A 89 -0.14 9.91 5.50
CA TRP A 89 -0.41 10.94 4.50
C TRP A 89 0.84 11.52 3.85
N GLN A 90 1.87 11.81 4.64
CA GLN A 90 3.11 12.37 4.09
C GLN A 90 3.74 11.42 3.07
N MET A 91 3.81 10.12 3.38
CA MET A 91 4.37 9.12 2.47
C MET A 91 3.46 8.87 1.25
N ILE A 92 2.14 8.86 1.42
CA ILE A 92 1.19 8.83 0.30
C ILE A 92 1.46 9.99 -0.66
N HIS A 93 1.58 11.22 -0.14
CA HIS A 93 1.86 12.40 -0.94
C HIS A 93 3.20 12.29 -1.70
N GLU A 94 4.25 11.79 -1.05
CA GLU A 94 5.56 11.57 -1.69
C GLU A 94 5.47 10.56 -2.85
N HIS A 95 4.73 9.46 -2.67
CA HIS A 95 4.55 8.46 -3.72
C HIS A 95 3.70 8.96 -4.89
N VAL A 96 2.60 9.66 -4.60
CA VAL A 96 1.72 10.24 -5.62
C VAL A 96 2.50 11.27 -6.45
N LYS A 97 3.27 12.13 -5.79
CA LYS A 97 4.14 13.10 -6.45
C LYS A 97 5.14 12.42 -7.38
N TYR A 98 5.80 11.35 -6.92
CA TYR A 98 6.72 10.58 -7.75
C TYR A 98 6.03 10.01 -9.00
N ILE A 99 4.82 9.45 -8.85
CA ILE A 99 4.07 8.94 -10.01
C ILE A 99 3.70 10.08 -10.96
N ASP A 100 3.22 11.23 -10.44
CA ASP A 100 2.88 12.41 -11.26
C ASP A 100 4.08 12.89 -12.07
N GLU A 101 5.25 13.00 -11.44
CA GLU A 101 6.52 13.38 -12.11
C GLU A 101 6.91 12.40 -13.23
N LEU A 102 6.63 11.10 -13.07
CA LEU A 102 6.94 10.09 -14.10
C LEU A 102 5.99 10.16 -15.30
N ILE A 103 4.73 10.54 -15.09
CA ILE A 103 3.70 10.45 -16.12
C ILE A 103 3.32 11.81 -16.72
N VAL A 104 3.83 12.92 -16.19
CA VAL A 104 3.42 14.29 -16.56
C VAL A 104 3.52 14.58 -18.07
N GLU A 105 4.53 14.04 -18.74
CA GLU A 105 4.73 14.19 -20.19
C GLU A 105 4.03 13.09 -21.02
N THR A 106 3.27 12.21 -20.39
CA THR A 106 2.57 11.11 -21.08
C THR A 106 1.11 11.47 -21.36
N PRO A 107 0.49 10.84 -22.37
CA PRO A 107 -0.95 11.00 -22.61
C PRO A 107 -1.82 10.59 -21.41
N PHE A 108 -1.28 9.85 -20.42
CA PHE A 108 -2.00 9.38 -19.25
C PHE A 108 -2.02 10.36 -18.08
N ALA A 109 -1.27 11.47 -18.14
CA ALA A 109 -1.17 12.45 -17.05
C ALA A 109 -2.54 12.94 -16.55
N HIS A 110 -3.48 13.15 -17.47
CA HIS A 110 -4.83 13.64 -17.14
C HIS A 110 -5.66 12.63 -16.32
N LEU A 111 -5.42 11.32 -16.46
CA LEU A 111 -6.16 10.28 -15.73
C LEU A 111 -5.79 10.26 -14.24
N PHE A 112 -4.53 10.56 -13.94
CA PHE A 112 -4.01 10.49 -12.57
C PHE A 112 -4.46 11.67 -11.72
N LYS A 113 -4.48 12.89 -12.29
CA LYS A 113 -4.87 14.11 -11.57
C LYS A 113 -6.35 14.14 -11.15
N VAL A 114 -7.23 13.49 -11.91
CA VAL A 114 -8.68 13.42 -11.63
C VAL A 114 -9.01 12.44 -10.49
N THR A 115 -8.12 11.49 -10.21
CA THR A 115 -8.44 10.35 -9.32
C THR A 115 -7.90 10.52 -7.89
N ILE A 116 -6.96 11.44 -7.65
CA ILE A 116 -6.22 11.53 -6.36
C ILE A 116 -6.36 12.91 -5.67
N PHE A 117 -6.87 13.95 -6.36
CA PHE A 117 -7.01 15.31 -5.81
C PHE A 117 -8.44 15.87 -5.88
N LEU A 118 -9.45 14.99 -6.00
CA LEU A 118 -10.87 15.34 -5.90
C LEU A 118 -11.50 14.66 -4.70
#